data_AF-A0A5C4Y5G9-F1
#
_entry.id   AF-A0A5C4Y5G9-F1
#
_cell.length_a   1.000
_cell.length_b   1.000
_cell.length_c   1.000
_cell.angle_alpha   90.00
_cell.angle_beta   90.00
_cell.angle_gamma   90.00
#
_symmetry.space_group_name_H-M   'P 1'
#
loop_
_entity.id
_entity.type
_entity.pdbx_description
1 polymer ?
#
loop_
_entity_poly.entity_id
_entity_poly.type
_entity_poly.pdbx_seq_one_letter_code
_entity_poly.pdbx_strand_id
1 'polypeptide(L)'
;MHDNEPELMLEQAKRLVARKISVIPTGGGLSPKAKQPHHQALKATGHFSLDREGRRRSSWKALQRRLPTLEELEAWYLQHRARGLGLVTGALSGYVAIDVDPEGLALVQSLGWQPHVLTPSGGMHFYLRHPGWYVPSNASKNKAALPPGVDVRGDGGYCMAPPSRNRAGPYRRTAERHDLTIDQVPLTVRVAGAEYRLREALGLTSPGPATGSPQPFSGAQVEEGGRVPVWLMLDRAERYAPVSRNRGAFMLGLWLHANGYTAEEAEACADEYAQRVYATKASPFSVGEAVTAIRSAYRYPRNQPWTRRVGGWVSEEG
;
A
#
# COMPACT_ATOMS: atom_id res chain seq x y z
N MET A 1 6.61 -23.67 -23.27
CA MET A 1 5.65 -23.39 -22.16
C MET A 1 4.82 -24.63 -21.99
N HIS A 2 4.47 -25.00 -20.76
CA HIS A 2 3.67 -26.19 -20.55
C HIS A 2 2.19 -25.82 -20.63
N ASP A 3 1.39 -26.65 -21.29
CA ASP A 3 -0.04 -26.37 -21.49
C ASP A 3 -0.84 -26.37 -20.18
N ASN A 4 -0.27 -26.96 -19.12
CA ASN A 4 -0.86 -27.08 -17.79
C ASN A 4 -0.45 -25.94 -16.81
N GLU A 5 0.21 -24.87 -17.28
CA GLU A 5 0.63 -23.76 -16.41
C GLU A 5 -0.53 -23.14 -15.62
N PRO A 6 -1.71 -22.85 -16.21
CA PRO A 6 -2.83 -22.28 -15.46
C PRO A 6 -3.37 -23.22 -14.37
N GLU A 7 -3.44 -24.53 -14.62
CA GLU A 7 -3.87 -25.54 -13.66
C GLU A 7 -2.93 -25.60 -12.46
N LEU A 8 -1.61 -25.54 -12.70
CA LEU A 8 -0.61 -25.45 -11.64
C LEU A 8 -0.73 -24.15 -10.83
N MET A 9 -1.05 -23.02 -11.49
CA MET A 9 -1.32 -21.76 -10.78
C MET A 9 -2.57 -21.87 -9.91
N LEU A 10 -3.64 -22.51 -10.41
CA LEU A 10 -4.87 -22.71 -9.66
C LEU A 10 -4.64 -23.54 -8.40
N GLU A 11 -3.96 -24.68 -8.52
CA GLU A 11 -3.63 -25.52 -7.36
C GLU A 11 -2.84 -24.74 -6.31
N GLN A 12 -1.83 -23.98 -6.76
CA GLN A 12 -1.02 -23.19 -5.85
C GLN A 12 -1.82 -22.03 -5.21
N ALA A 13 -2.68 -21.36 -5.98
CA ALA A 13 -3.56 -20.32 -5.47
C ALA A 13 -4.50 -20.88 -4.39
N LYS A 14 -5.13 -22.04 -4.62
CA LYS A 14 -5.97 -22.73 -3.64
C LYS A 14 -5.19 -23.01 -2.34
N ARG A 15 -3.95 -23.51 -2.45
CA ARG A 15 -3.07 -23.78 -1.28
C ARG A 15 -2.73 -22.51 -0.48
N LEU A 16 -2.44 -21.41 -1.15
CA LEU A 16 -2.15 -20.13 -0.48
C LEU A 16 -3.40 -19.58 0.21
N VAL A 17 -4.55 -19.57 -0.47
CA VAL A 17 -5.81 -19.09 0.10
C VAL A 17 -6.25 -19.92 1.31
N ALA A 18 -6.05 -21.24 1.28
CA ALA A 18 -6.29 -22.12 2.42
C ALA A 18 -5.45 -21.74 3.65
N ARG A 19 -4.26 -21.18 3.44
CA ARG A 19 -3.36 -20.65 4.48
C ARG A 19 -3.62 -19.19 4.84
N LYS A 20 -4.77 -18.64 4.43
CA LYS A 20 -5.17 -17.23 4.61
C LYS A 20 -4.23 -16.24 3.92
N ILE A 21 -3.63 -16.67 2.81
CA ILE A 21 -2.79 -15.81 1.98
C ILE A 21 -3.58 -15.37 0.75
N SER A 22 -3.74 -14.06 0.57
CA SER A 22 -4.43 -13.51 -0.60
C SER A 22 -3.53 -13.50 -1.83
N VAL A 23 -4.15 -13.66 -3.00
CA VAL A 23 -3.45 -13.77 -4.29
C VAL A 23 -4.20 -13.03 -5.39
N ILE A 24 -3.48 -12.71 -6.47
CA ILE A 24 -4.01 -12.13 -7.70
C ILE A 24 -3.51 -12.91 -8.92
N PRO A 25 -4.30 -12.97 -10.01
CA PRO A 25 -3.82 -13.52 -11.26
C PRO A 25 -2.88 -12.51 -11.91
N THR A 26 -1.76 -12.99 -12.47
CA THR A 26 -0.82 -12.16 -13.23
C THR A 26 -0.58 -12.75 -14.61
N GLY A 27 0.05 -11.97 -15.50
CA GLY A 27 0.29 -12.39 -16.89
C GLY A 27 1.10 -13.68 -16.99
N GLY A 28 2.18 -13.80 -16.21
CA GLY A 28 3.13 -14.91 -16.30
C GLY A 28 3.75 -15.14 -17.69
N GLY A 29 4.53 -16.21 -17.82
CA GLY A 29 5.04 -16.72 -19.09
C GLY A 29 5.94 -15.74 -19.87
N LEU A 30 5.83 -15.78 -21.22
CA LEU A 30 6.66 -14.95 -22.12
C LEU A 30 6.16 -13.52 -22.32
N SER A 31 5.10 -13.11 -21.61
CA SER A 31 4.53 -11.77 -21.76
C SER A 31 5.49 -10.70 -21.23
N PRO A 32 5.69 -9.58 -21.95
CA PRO A 32 6.34 -8.40 -21.38
C PRO A 32 5.63 -7.87 -20.11
N LYS A 33 4.35 -8.22 -19.93
CA LYS A 33 3.52 -7.89 -18.77
C LYS A 33 3.43 -9.03 -17.76
N ALA A 34 4.40 -9.96 -17.74
CA ALA A 34 4.35 -11.16 -16.90
C ALA A 34 4.15 -10.86 -15.40
N LYS A 35 4.73 -9.77 -14.90
CA LYS A 35 4.59 -9.34 -13.49
C LYS A 35 3.35 -8.48 -13.21
N GLN A 36 2.58 -8.09 -14.23
CA GLN A 36 1.41 -7.23 -14.07
C GLN A 36 0.15 -8.06 -13.77
N PRO A 37 -0.85 -7.49 -13.07
CA PRO A 37 -2.12 -8.17 -12.85
C PRO A 37 -2.79 -8.54 -14.17
N HIS A 38 -3.42 -9.71 -14.22
CA HIS A 38 -4.09 -10.20 -15.41
C HIS A 38 -5.42 -9.46 -15.61
N HIS A 39 -5.35 -8.35 -16.36
CA HIS A 39 -6.43 -7.36 -16.44
C HIS A 39 -7.78 -7.94 -16.91
N GLN A 40 -7.78 -8.90 -17.84
CA GLN A 40 -9.02 -9.49 -18.36
C GLN A 40 -9.71 -10.35 -17.29
N ALA A 41 -8.96 -11.29 -16.70
CA ALA A 41 -9.40 -12.14 -15.59
C ALA A 41 -9.98 -11.32 -14.42
N LEU A 42 -9.28 -10.26 -14.01
CA LEU A 42 -9.77 -9.35 -12.96
C LEU A 42 -11.08 -8.67 -13.35
N LYS A 43 -11.17 -8.09 -14.55
CA LYS A 43 -12.41 -7.43 -14.99
C LYS A 43 -13.60 -8.39 -15.09
N ALA A 44 -13.36 -9.62 -15.55
CA ALA A 44 -14.39 -10.64 -15.70
C ALA A 44 -14.98 -11.11 -14.36
N THR A 45 -14.21 -10.98 -13.28
CA THR A 45 -14.58 -11.36 -11.92
C THR A 45 -14.96 -10.15 -11.06
N GLY A 46 -15.34 -9.03 -11.67
CA GLY A 46 -15.81 -7.84 -10.95
C GLY A 46 -14.73 -6.99 -10.30
N HIS A 47 -13.44 -7.30 -10.51
CA HIS A 47 -12.32 -6.56 -9.96
C HIS A 47 -11.93 -5.38 -10.87
N PHE A 48 -12.73 -4.33 -10.84
CA PHE A 48 -12.49 -3.09 -11.57
C PHE A 48 -12.97 -1.85 -10.83
N SER A 49 -12.44 -0.69 -11.23
CA SER A 49 -13.01 0.63 -10.95
C SER A 49 -13.44 1.27 -12.27
N LEU A 50 -14.36 2.22 -12.20
CA LEU A 50 -14.69 3.07 -13.34
C LEU A 50 -13.76 4.27 -13.35
N ASP A 51 -13.22 4.63 -14.52
CA ASP A 51 -12.56 5.93 -14.70
C ASP A 51 -13.62 7.04 -14.93
N ARG A 52 -13.15 8.28 -15.07
CA ARG A 52 -14.03 9.46 -15.23
C ARG A 52 -14.94 9.35 -16.47
N GLU A 53 -14.52 8.57 -17.45
CA GLU A 53 -15.27 8.31 -18.69
C GLU A 53 -16.11 7.03 -18.60
N GLY A 54 -16.28 6.45 -17.41
CA GLY A 54 -17.08 5.25 -17.18
C GLY A 54 -16.43 3.94 -17.67
N ARG A 55 -15.16 3.95 -18.07
CA ARG A 55 -14.48 2.75 -18.59
C ARG A 55 -13.95 1.90 -17.45
N ARG A 56 -14.08 0.58 -17.59
CA ARG A 56 -13.58 -0.39 -16.60
C ARG A 56 -12.06 -0.47 -16.61
N ARG A 57 -11.43 -0.05 -15.51
CA ARG A 57 -10.01 -0.25 -15.20
C ARG A 57 -9.88 -1.38 -14.20
N SER A 58 -9.14 -2.43 -14.54
CA SER A 58 -8.91 -3.54 -13.61
C SER A 58 -8.32 -3.03 -12.29
N SER A 59 -8.83 -3.52 -11.17
CA SER A 59 -8.39 -3.12 -9.84
C SER A 59 -8.45 -4.32 -8.90
N TRP A 60 -7.29 -4.71 -8.36
CA TRP A 60 -7.19 -5.83 -7.41
C TRP A 60 -7.28 -5.38 -5.94
N LYS A 61 -7.56 -4.09 -5.67
CA LYS A 61 -7.55 -3.52 -4.31
C LYS A 61 -8.44 -4.25 -3.31
N ALA A 62 -9.57 -4.81 -3.76
CA ALA A 62 -10.44 -5.62 -2.90
C ALA A 62 -9.71 -6.81 -2.27
N LEU A 63 -8.78 -7.40 -3.01
CA LEU A 63 -8.00 -8.58 -2.60
C LEU A 63 -6.91 -8.24 -1.56
N GLN A 64 -6.73 -6.96 -1.23
CA GLN A 64 -5.91 -6.53 -0.08
C GLN A 64 -6.64 -6.71 1.26
N ARG A 65 -7.97 -6.90 1.25
CA ARG A 65 -8.81 -6.93 2.45
C ARG A 65 -9.63 -8.20 2.60
N ARG A 66 -9.74 -9.00 1.54
CA ARG A 66 -10.37 -10.32 1.56
C ARG A 66 -9.59 -11.30 0.69
N LEU A 67 -9.79 -12.58 0.96
CA LEU A 67 -9.30 -13.64 0.08
C LEU A 67 -10.15 -13.72 -1.20
N PRO A 68 -9.57 -14.15 -2.33
CA PRO A 68 -10.36 -14.53 -3.48
C PRO A 68 -11.19 -15.79 -3.20
N THR A 69 -12.35 -15.87 -3.83
CA THR A 69 -13.23 -17.04 -3.78
C THR A 69 -12.74 -18.14 -4.72
N LEU A 70 -13.22 -19.37 -4.51
CA LEU A 70 -12.92 -20.49 -5.40
C LEU A 70 -13.33 -20.21 -6.85
N GLU A 71 -14.52 -19.64 -7.05
CA GLU A 71 -15.05 -19.27 -8.37
C GLU A 71 -14.16 -18.22 -9.05
N GLU A 72 -13.69 -17.21 -8.31
CA GLU A 72 -12.74 -16.22 -8.84
C GLU A 72 -11.45 -16.89 -9.30
N LEU A 73 -10.88 -17.80 -8.49
CA LEU A 73 -9.67 -18.54 -8.86
C LEU A 73 -9.88 -19.39 -10.12
N GLU A 74 -10.98 -20.13 -10.20
CA GLU A 74 -11.29 -21.00 -11.34
C GLU A 74 -11.55 -20.18 -12.61
N ALA A 75 -12.23 -19.05 -12.51
CA ALA A 75 -12.40 -18.12 -13.62
C ALA A 75 -11.04 -17.58 -14.10
N TRP A 76 -10.15 -17.18 -13.19
CA TRP A 76 -8.86 -16.62 -13.58
C TRP A 76 -7.96 -17.62 -14.32
N TYR A 77 -7.92 -18.86 -13.85
CA TYR A 77 -6.94 -19.84 -14.31
C TYR A 77 -7.51 -20.81 -15.36
N LEU A 78 -8.74 -21.28 -15.22
CA LEU A 78 -9.32 -22.24 -16.16
C LEU A 78 -9.96 -21.54 -17.37
N GLN A 79 -10.65 -20.41 -17.14
CA GLN A 79 -11.36 -19.70 -18.22
C GLN A 79 -10.46 -18.65 -18.88
N HIS A 80 -9.83 -17.79 -18.08
CA HIS A 80 -8.98 -16.71 -18.59
C HIS A 80 -7.51 -17.09 -18.74
N ARG A 81 -7.15 -18.33 -18.41
CA ARG A 81 -5.83 -18.93 -18.67
C ARG A 81 -4.66 -18.06 -18.15
N ALA A 82 -4.85 -17.37 -17.04
CA ALA A 82 -3.77 -16.61 -16.39
C ALA A 82 -2.61 -17.57 -16.06
N ARG A 83 -1.35 -17.13 -16.27
CA ARG A 83 -0.16 -18.00 -16.13
C ARG A 83 0.77 -17.58 -15.00
N GLY A 84 0.37 -16.57 -14.24
CA GLY A 84 1.14 -16.08 -13.12
C GLY A 84 0.28 -15.91 -11.87
N LEU A 85 0.98 -15.92 -10.75
CA LEU A 85 0.44 -15.81 -9.40
C LEU A 85 1.18 -14.69 -8.68
N GLY A 86 0.45 -13.62 -8.37
CA GLY A 86 0.90 -12.57 -7.47
C GLY A 86 0.41 -12.89 -6.07
N LEU A 87 1.32 -12.86 -5.10
CA LEU A 87 1.05 -13.06 -3.69
C LEU A 87 0.91 -11.68 -3.04
N VAL A 88 -0.27 -11.39 -2.49
CA VAL A 88 -0.61 -10.08 -1.92
C VAL A 88 0.01 -9.92 -0.55
N THR A 89 0.78 -8.86 -0.34
CA THR A 89 1.49 -8.57 0.91
C THR A 89 0.67 -7.64 1.82
N GLY A 90 1.00 -7.63 3.12
CA GLY A 90 0.33 -6.82 4.14
C GLY A 90 -0.40 -7.63 5.20
N ALA A 91 -1.13 -6.92 6.06
CA ALA A 91 -1.76 -7.47 7.25
C ALA A 91 -2.64 -8.71 7.00
N LEU A 92 -3.42 -8.73 5.91
CA LEU A 92 -4.31 -9.85 5.59
C LEU A 92 -3.54 -11.16 5.41
N SER A 93 -2.44 -11.12 4.65
CA SER A 93 -1.65 -12.31 4.36
C SER A 93 -0.58 -12.58 5.41
N GLY A 94 -0.34 -11.64 6.32
CA GLY A 94 0.54 -11.80 7.48
C GLY A 94 2.03 -11.65 7.19
N TYR A 95 2.42 -11.11 6.03
CA TYR A 95 3.84 -10.85 5.72
C TYR A 95 4.07 -9.59 4.87
N VAL A 96 5.32 -9.15 4.91
CA VAL A 96 5.96 -8.17 4.04
C VAL A 96 7.00 -8.93 3.21
N ALA A 97 7.15 -8.61 1.93
CA ALA A 97 8.25 -9.14 1.13
C ALA A 97 9.36 -8.10 0.99
N ILE A 98 10.60 -8.51 1.25
CA ILE A 98 11.80 -7.76 0.87
C ILE A 98 12.31 -8.37 -0.43
N ASP A 99 12.18 -7.61 -1.52
CA ASP A 99 12.55 -7.99 -2.88
C ASP A 99 13.95 -7.44 -3.17
N VAL A 100 14.89 -8.34 -3.41
CA VAL A 100 16.31 -8.00 -3.56
C VAL A 100 16.77 -8.40 -4.96
N ASP A 101 17.07 -7.41 -5.78
CA ASP A 101 17.71 -7.58 -7.07
C ASP A 101 19.21 -7.94 -6.90
N PRO A 102 19.91 -8.43 -7.95
CA PRO A 102 21.32 -8.81 -7.86
C PRO A 102 22.25 -7.73 -7.25
N GLU A 103 21.93 -6.45 -7.42
CA GLU A 103 22.67 -5.32 -6.86
C GLU A 103 22.64 -5.29 -5.32
N GLY A 104 21.63 -5.91 -4.69
CA GLY A 104 21.47 -5.99 -3.24
C GLY A 104 22.09 -7.22 -2.61
N LEU A 105 22.81 -8.06 -3.35
CA LEU A 105 23.43 -9.30 -2.83
C LEU A 105 24.40 -9.03 -1.66
N ALA A 106 25.12 -7.91 -1.69
CA ALA A 106 26.03 -7.54 -0.60
C ALA A 106 25.28 -7.32 0.73
N LEU A 107 24.06 -6.78 0.69
CA LEU A 107 23.21 -6.66 1.88
C LEU A 107 22.85 -8.05 2.41
N VAL A 108 22.36 -8.94 1.54
CA VAL A 108 21.94 -10.29 1.92
C VAL A 108 23.09 -11.05 2.59
N GLN A 109 24.30 -10.96 2.01
CA GLN A 109 25.50 -11.56 2.59
C GLN A 109 25.83 -10.98 3.95
N SER A 110 25.75 -9.66 4.13
CA SER A 110 26.03 -9.00 5.41
C SER A 110 25.06 -9.39 6.53
N LEU A 111 23.80 -9.68 6.17
CA LEU A 111 22.74 -10.06 7.12
C LEU A 111 22.66 -11.58 7.35
N GLY A 112 23.31 -12.39 6.52
CA GLY A 112 23.23 -13.85 6.57
C GLY A 112 21.84 -14.41 6.28
N TRP A 113 20.98 -13.65 5.58
CA TRP A 113 19.62 -14.08 5.28
C TRP A 113 19.60 -15.17 4.21
N GLN A 114 18.74 -16.17 4.40
CA GLN A 114 18.44 -17.19 3.40
C GLN A 114 17.17 -16.82 2.63
N PRO A 115 17.17 -16.86 1.28
CA PRO A 115 16.03 -16.43 0.50
C PRO A 115 14.90 -17.47 0.56
N HIS A 116 13.65 -17.03 0.62
CA HIS A 116 12.47 -17.92 0.51
C HIS A 116 12.18 -18.30 -0.94
N VAL A 117 12.44 -17.35 -1.86
CA VAL A 117 12.24 -17.51 -3.29
C VAL A 117 13.42 -16.95 -4.06
N LEU A 118 13.91 -17.71 -5.03
CA LEU A 118 14.83 -17.24 -6.06
C LEU A 118 14.02 -16.75 -7.26
N THR A 119 14.31 -15.54 -7.72
CA THR A 119 13.69 -14.97 -8.90
C THR A 119 14.42 -15.43 -10.17
N PRO A 120 13.75 -15.44 -11.34
CA PRO A 120 14.39 -15.81 -12.59
C PRO A 120 15.53 -14.89 -13.04
N SER A 121 15.54 -13.64 -12.57
CA SER A 121 16.51 -12.61 -12.93
C SER A 121 17.73 -12.57 -12.01
N GLY A 122 17.88 -13.54 -11.11
CA GLY A 122 19.01 -13.61 -10.16
C GLY A 122 18.79 -12.89 -8.83
N GLY A 123 17.66 -12.19 -8.67
CA GLY A 123 17.22 -11.63 -7.39
C GLY A 123 16.57 -12.66 -6.47
N MET A 124 16.12 -12.21 -5.30
CA MET A 124 15.63 -13.01 -4.18
C MET A 124 14.44 -12.33 -3.51
N HIS A 125 13.44 -13.10 -3.07
CA HIS A 125 12.43 -12.61 -2.13
C HIS A 125 12.67 -13.19 -0.74
N PHE A 126 12.57 -12.33 0.27
CA PHE A 126 12.55 -12.68 1.68
C PHE A 126 11.19 -12.34 2.26
N TYR A 127 10.59 -13.27 3.00
CA TYR A 127 9.33 -13.06 3.68
C TYR A 127 9.59 -12.70 5.14
N LEU A 128 9.11 -11.53 5.52
CA LEU A 128 9.12 -11.00 6.88
C LEU A 128 7.70 -11.10 7.43
N ARG A 129 7.54 -11.69 8.62
CA ARG A 129 6.25 -11.71 9.31
C ARG A 129 5.78 -10.26 9.50
N HIS A 130 4.53 -10.00 9.15
CA HIS A 130 3.96 -8.67 9.24
C HIS A 130 4.05 -8.17 10.68
N PRO A 131 4.62 -6.98 10.93
CA PRO A 131 4.99 -6.57 12.29
C PRO A 131 3.80 -6.14 13.16
N GLY A 132 2.60 -6.08 12.59
CA GLY A 132 1.37 -5.72 13.30
C GLY A 132 0.96 -4.25 13.12
N TRP A 133 1.79 -3.45 12.47
CA TRP A 133 1.48 -2.09 12.01
C TRP A 133 1.64 -1.98 10.51
N TYR A 134 1.08 -0.90 9.93
CA TYR A 134 1.15 -0.64 8.50
C TYR A 134 2.60 -0.49 8.02
N VAL A 135 2.97 -1.27 7.01
CA VAL A 135 4.25 -1.19 6.31
C VAL A 135 3.98 -0.72 4.88
N PRO A 136 4.59 0.38 4.41
CA PRO A 136 4.39 0.81 3.03
C PRO A 136 4.99 -0.19 2.05
N SER A 137 4.30 -0.44 0.94
CA SER A 137 4.99 -0.91 -0.26
C SER A 137 5.72 0.26 -0.89
N ASN A 138 6.96 0.08 -1.32
CA ASN A 138 7.78 1.16 -1.86
C ASN A 138 7.03 1.95 -2.95
N ALA A 139 6.64 3.17 -2.58
CA ALA A 139 6.46 4.28 -3.47
C ALA A 139 7.86 4.79 -3.80
N SER A 140 8.21 4.87 -5.07
CA SER A 140 9.55 5.07 -5.65
C SER A 140 10.33 6.35 -5.25
N LYS A 141 10.00 7.00 -4.12
CA LYS A 141 10.47 8.34 -3.76
C LYS A 141 11.75 8.38 -2.90
N ASN A 142 12.16 7.28 -2.26
CA ASN A 142 13.34 7.23 -1.37
C ASN A 142 14.36 6.13 -1.74
N LYS A 143 14.56 5.84 -3.04
CA LYS A 143 15.59 4.88 -3.47
C LYS A 143 16.99 5.20 -2.93
N ALA A 144 17.30 6.48 -2.69
CA ALA A 144 18.58 6.91 -2.13
C ALA A 144 18.80 6.50 -0.66
N ALA A 145 17.74 6.24 0.10
CA ALA A 145 17.82 5.82 1.50
C ALA A 145 17.93 4.30 1.67
N LEU A 146 17.63 3.54 0.62
CA LEU A 146 17.70 2.08 0.60
C LEU A 146 19.07 1.62 0.09
N PRO A 147 19.60 0.49 0.57
CA PRO A 147 20.70 -0.18 -0.10
C PRO A 147 20.35 -0.47 -1.57
N PRO A 148 21.31 -0.42 -2.50
CA PRO A 148 21.08 -0.69 -3.91
C PRO A 148 20.37 -2.04 -4.14
N GLY A 149 19.41 -2.05 -5.07
CA GLY A 149 18.69 -3.27 -5.45
C GLY A 149 17.72 -3.81 -4.39
N VAL A 150 17.35 -3.02 -3.38
CA VAL A 150 16.42 -3.47 -2.33
C VAL A 150 15.09 -2.74 -2.44
N ASP A 151 14.01 -3.52 -2.46
CA ASP A 151 12.63 -3.05 -2.47
C ASP A 151 11.81 -3.70 -1.36
N VAL A 152 10.80 -2.98 -0.84
CA VAL A 152 9.81 -3.53 0.10
C VAL A 152 8.42 -3.58 -0.52
N ARG A 153 7.73 -4.71 -0.32
CA ARG A 153 6.32 -4.93 -0.63
C ARG A 153 5.58 -5.18 0.69
N GLY A 154 5.11 -4.10 1.31
CA GLY A 154 4.29 -4.13 2.52
C GLY A 154 2.80 -4.19 2.23
N ASP A 155 1.99 -3.51 3.02
CA ASP A 155 0.56 -3.36 2.80
C ASP A 155 0.24 -2.77 1.42
N GLY A 156 -0.81 -3.31 0.82
CA GLY A 156 -1.31 -2.88 -0.48
C GLY A 156 -0.36 -3.18 -1.64
N GLY A 157 0.64 -4.04 -1.43
CA GLY A 157 1.56 -4.56 -2.44
C GLY A 157 1.27 -6.01 -2.83
N TYR A 158 2.09 -6.50 -3.76
CA TYR A 158 2.19 -7.93 -4.05
C TYR A 158 3.59 -8.23 -4.60
N CYS A 159 4.02 -9.49 -4.51
CA CYS A 159 5.20 -9.99 -5.21
C CYS A 159 4.86 -11.23 -6.04
N MET A 160 5.68 -11.58 -7.02
CA MET A 160 5.48 -12.80 -7.79
C MET A 160 5.79 -14.04 -6.94
N ALA A 161 5.00 -15.10 -7.07
CA ALA A 161 5.18 -16.33 -6.29
C ALA A 161 5.44 -17.56 -7.18
N PRO A 162 6.23 -18.55 -6.71
CA PRO A 162 6.31 -19.85 -7.35
C PRO A 162 4.93 -20.52 -7.48
N PRO A 163 4.67 -21.32 -8.53
CA PRO A 163 5.59 -21.68 -9.61
C PRO A 163 5.53 -20.74 -10.83
N SER A 164 5.17 -19.46 -10.65
CA SER A 164 5.14 -18.49 -11.76
C SER A 164 6.45 -18.47 -12.55
N ARG A 165 6.37 -18.06 -13.81
CA ARG A 165 7.54 -17.97 -14.71
C ARG A 165 7.54 -16.65 -15.46
N ASN A 166 8.72 -16.23 -15.91
CA ASN A 166 8.90 -15.20 -16.92
C ASN A 166 9.86 -15.71 -18.03
N ARG A 167 10.27 -14.84 -18.96
CA ARG A 167 11.21 -15.19 -20.05
C ARG A 167 12.56 -15.73 -19.56
N ALA A 168 13.04 -15.28 -18.40
CA ALA A 168 14.32 -15.72 -17.83
C ALA A 168 14.20 -17.06 -17.08
N GLY A 169 12.98 -17.54 -16.79
CA GLY A 169 12.76 -18.83 -16.14
C GLY A 169 11.71 -18.81 -15.01
N PRO A 170 11.70 -19.86 -14.17
CA PRO A 170 10.75 -20.00 -13.08
C PRO A 170 11.20 -19.30 -11.79
N TYR A 171 10.24 -18.76 -11.04
CA TYR A 171 10.41 -18.44 -9.63
C TYR A 171 10.51 -19.75 -8.85
N ARG A 172 11.56 -19.94 -8.05
CA ARG A 172 11.81 -21.20 -7.34
C ARG A 172 11.77 -20.99 -5.84
N ARG A 173 10.98 -21.80 -5.14
CA ARG A 173 11.00 -21.84 -3.67
C ARG A 173 12.25 -22.57 -3.22
N THR A 174 12.92 -22.06 -2.18
CA THR A 174 14.13 -22.67 -1.61
C THR A 174 13.78 -23.67 -0.51
N ALA A 175 14.78 -24.10 0.27
CA ALA A 175 14.56 -24.88 1.50
C ALA A 175 14.14 -24.02 2.71
N GLU A 176 14.26 -22.69 2.66
CA GLU A 176 13.93 -21.81 3.79
C GLU A 176 12.42 -21.86 4.11
N ARG A 177 12.08 -21.98 5.39
CA ARG A 177 10.70 -22.15 5.88
C ARG A 177 10.34 -21.17 6.98
N HIS A 178 11.32 -20.53 7.61
CA HIS A 178 11.10 -19.59 8.70
C HIS A 178 11.00 -18.19 8.11
N ASP A 179 9.89 -17.53 8.39
CA ASP A 179 9.76 -16.12 8.05
C ASP A 179 10.74 -15.31 8.92
N LEU A 180 11.31 -14.26 8.34
CA LEU A 180 12.05 -13.28 9.13
C LEU A 180 11.11 -12.64 10.16
N THR A 181 11.68 -12.23 11.28
CA THR A 181 11.04 -11.40 12.30
C THR A 181 11.62 -10.00 12.26
N ILE A 182 10.89 -9.03 12.82
CA ILE A 182 11.35 -7.64 12.84
C ILE A 182 12.71 -7.48 13.55
N ASP A 183 12.98 -8.31 14.55
CA ASP A 183 14.24 -8.28 15.31
C ASP A 183 15.45 -8.74 14.48
N GLN A 184 15.22 -9.56 13.44
CA GLN A 184 16.25 -9.98 12.49
C GLN A 184 16.53 -8.92 11.41
N VAL A 185 15.73 -7.85 11.35
CA VAL A 185 15.99 -6.68 10.51
C VAL A 185 16.67 -5.61 11.36
N PRO A 186 17.99 -5.40 11.25
CA PRO A 186 18.69 -4.47 12.11
C PRO A 186 18.25 -3.02 11.85
N LEU A 187 18.43 -2.16 12.86
CA LEU A 187 18.12 -0.73 12.74
C LEU A 187 18.99 -0.06 11.67
N THR A 188 20.29 -0.36 11.68
CA THR A 188 21.25 0.09 10.68
C THR A 188 22.05 -1.09 10.12
N VAL A 189 22.61 -0.91 8.92
CA VAL A 189 23.49 -1.88 8.28
C VAL A 189 24.54 -1.15 7.47
N ARG A 190 25.76 -1.68 7.42
CA ARG A 190 26.83 -1.15 6.57
C ARG A 190 27.05 -2.07 5.38
N VAL A 191 26.86 -1.54 4.17
CA VAL A 191 27.01 -2.27 2.91
C VAL A 191 27.80 -1.42 1.92
N ALA A 192 28.81 -2.02 1.29
CA ALA A 192 29.66 -1.35 0.29
C ALA A 192 30.22 0.02 0.76
N GLY A 193 30.62 0.11 2.04
CA GLY A 193 31.22 1.31 2.62
C GLY A 193 30.23 2.35 3.17
N ALA A 194 28.94 2.27 2.81
CA ALA A 194 27.89 3.18 3.27
C ALA A 194 27.04 2.57 4.40
N GLU A 195 26.59 3.40 5.34
CA GLU A 195 25.65 3.02 6.39
C GLU A 195 24.22 3.42 6.02
N TYR A 196 23.28 2.50 6.21
CA TYR A 196 21.87 2.69 5.93
C TYR A 196 21.05 2.45 7.19
N ARG A 197 20.05 3.30 7.45
CA ARG A 197 19.02 3.05 8.47
C ARG A 197 18.00 2.05 7.93
N LEU A 198 18.38 0.78 7.85
CA LEU A 198 17.65 -0.25 7.12
C LEU A 198 16.19 -0.36 7.53
N ARG A 199 15.88 -0.42 8.84
CA ARG A 199 14.51 -0.57 9.32
C ARG A 199 13.63 0.63 8.97
N GLU A 200 14.18 1.84 9.06
CA GLU A 200 13.50 3.08 8.65
C GLU A 200 13.30 3.12 7.13
N ALA A 201 14.35 2.81 6.36
CA ALA A 201 14.33 2.82 4.90
C ALA A 201 13.31 1.82 4.31
N LEU A 202 13.13 0.67 4.96
CA LEU A 202 12.13 -0.34 4.60
C LEU A 202 10.73 -0.02 5.14
N GLY A 203 10.54 1.08 5.88
CA GLY A 203 9.25 1.43 6.49
C GLY A 203 8.80 0.48 7.61
N LEU A 204 9.76 -0.16 8.28
CA LEU A 204 9.56 -1.17 9.32
C LEU A 204 9.73 -0.61 10.75
N THR A 205 9.90 0.70 10.91
CA THR A 205 9.99 1.32 12.24
C THR A 205 8.65 1.25 12.96
N SER A 206 8.67 0.83 14.23
CA SER A 206 7.47 0.79 15.05
C SER A 206 6.86 2.18 15.22
N PRO A 207 5.54 2.30 15.17
CA PRO A 207 4.82 3.36 15.88
C PRO A 207 5.33 3.44 17.32
N GLY A 208 5.94 4.55 17.75
CA GLY A 208 6.25 4.72 19.17
C GLY A 208 4.96 4.76 20.03
N PRO A 209 5.06 4.54 21.36
CA PRO A 209 3.92 4.75 22.26
C PRO A 209 3.47 6.22 22.23
N ALA A 210 2.16 6.42 22.34
CA ALA A 210 1.51 7.72 22.38
C ALA A 210 1.89 8.51 23.63
N THR A 211 2.72 9.54 23.51
CA THR A 211 2.90 10.54 24.58
C THR A 211 2.14 11.81 24.18
N GLY A 212 0.90 11.93 24.65
CA GLY A 212 0.10 13.15 24.48
C GLY A 212 -1.39 12.92 24.72
N SER A 213 -1.90 13.34 25.88
CA SER A 213 -3.33 13.40 26.16
C SER A 213 -3.99 14.50 25.30
N PRO A 214 -5.16 14.29 24.69
CA PRO A 214 -5.84 15.34 23.93
C PRO A 214 -6.43 16.40 24.87
N GLN A 215 -6.11 17.67 24.61
CA GLN A 215 -6.81 18.82 25.19
C GLN A 215 -7.99 19.18 24.27
N PRO A 216 -9.25 19.25 24.77
CA PRO A 216 -10.36 19.71 23.96
C PRO A 216 -10.36 21.25 23.82
N PHE A 217 -10.42 21.76 22.59
CA PHE A 217 -10.58 23.18 22.30
C PHE A 217 -12.07 23.56 22.29
N SER A 218 -12.45 24.59 23.05
CA SER A 218 -13.83 25.07 23.21
C SER A 218 -14.33 25.86 22.00
N GLY A 219 -15.57 25.58 21.58
CA GLY A 219 -16.18 26.08 20.34
C GLY A 219 -16.36 27.59 20.22
N ALA A 220 -16.30 28.06 18.96
CA ALA A 220 -16.71 29.41 18.55
C ALA A 220 -17.84 29.32 17.51
N GLN A 221 -18.82 30.22 17.63
CA GLN A 221 -19.98 30.35 16.73
C GLN A 221 -19.57 30.93 15.35
N VAL A 222 -20.31 30.60 14.29
CA VAL A 222 -20.00 30.95 12.89
C VAL A 222 -20.96 32.04 12.37
N GLU A 223 -20.42 33.15 11.86
CA GLU A 223 -21.15 34.25 11.22
C GLU A 223 -21.59 33.94 9.77
N GLU A 224 -22.66 34.62 9.32
CA GLU A 224 -23.30 34.43 8.01
C GLU A 224 -22.56 35.19 6.89
N GLY A 225 -22.14 34.48 5.83
CA GLY A 225 -21.33 35.02 4.72
C GLY A 225 -19.83 34.72 4.79
N GLY A 226 -19.39 34.01 5.84
CA GLY A 226 -18.00 33.58 6.00
C GLY A 226 -17.59 32.37 5.15
N ARG A 227 -16.27 32.14 5.05
CA ARG A 227 -15.69 30.90 4.49
C ARG A 227 -16.28 29.68 5.19
N VAL A 228 -16.38 28.56 4.47
CA VAL A 228 -16.85 27.30 5.06
C VAL A 228 -15.93 26.92 6.23
N PRO A 229 -16.47 26.74 7.45
CA PRO A 229 -15.66 26.49 8.63
C PRO A 229 -14.72 25.30 8.49
N VAL A 230 -13.48 25.47 8.96
CA VAL A 230 -12.43 24.44 8.95
C VAL A 230 -12.89 23.14 9.62
N TRP A 231 -13.63 23.23 10.73
CA TRP A 231 -14.09 22.06 11.49
C TRP A 231 -14.98 21.12 10.66
N LEU A 232 -15.80 21.63 9.74
CA LEU A 232 -16.62 20.79 8.85
C LEU A 232 -15.75 19.95 7.90
N MET A 233 -14.67 20.56 7.42
CA MET A 233 -13.71 19.88 6.54
C MET A 233 -12.85 18.90 7.34
N LEU A 234 -12.50 19.22 8.59
CA LEU A 234 -11.81 18.31 9.52
C LEU A 234 -12.67 17.09 9.88
N ASP A 235 -13.92 17.28 10.31
CA ASP A 235 -14.87 16.20 10.62
C ASP A 235 -15.04 15.26 9.44
N ARG A 236 -15.08 15.82 8.23
CA ARG A 236 -15.19 15.03 7.01
C ARG A 236 -13.88 14.30 6.68
N ALA A 237 -12.74 14.93 6.87
CA ALA A 237 -11.43 14.34 6.63
C ALA A 237 -11.17 13.17 7.58
N GLU A 238 -11.60 13.29 8.85
CA GLU A 238 -11.49 12.25 9.87
C GLU A 238 -12.19 10.95 9.46
N ARG A 239 -13.30 11.00 8.71
CA ARG A 239 -13.99 9.79 8.21
C ARG A 239 -13.13 8.94 7.29
N TYR A 240 -12.07 9.50 6.70
CA TYR A 240 -11.11 8.74 5.92
C TYR A 240 -10.09 8.02 6.80
N ALA A 241 -9.90 8.42 8.06
CA ALA A 241 -8.86 7.91 8.96
C ALA A 241 -8.87 6.38 9.14
N PRO A 242 -10.02 5.68 9.27
CA PRO A 242 -10.06 4.22 9.33
C PRO A 242 -9.48 3.56 8.06
N VAL A 243 -9.56 4.24 6.92
CA VAL A 243 -9.05 3.74 5.63
C VAL A 243 -7.64 4.26 5.34
N SER A 244 -7.40 5.57 5.39
CA SER A 244 -6.11 6.22 5.22
C SER A 244 -6.12 7.64 5.79
N ARG A 245 -5.31 7.88 6.83
CA ARG A 245 -5.12 9.18 7.46
C ARG A 245 -4.40 10.18 6.54
N ASN A 246 -3.44 9.71 5.75
CA ASN A 246 -2.82 10.51 4.69
C ASN A 246 -3.82 10.93 3.61
N ARG A 247 -4.76 10.06 3.24
CA ARG A 247 -5.83 10.43 2.29
C ARG A 247 -6.75 11.48 2.90
N GLY A 248 -7.14 11.34 4.16
CA GLY A 248 -7.95 12.36 4.82
C GLY A 248 -7.24 13.72 4.91
N ALA A 249 -5.94 13.76 5.26
CA ALA A 249 -5.14 14.99 5.26
C ALA A 249 -5.04 15.62 3.86
N PHE A 250 -4.85 14.80 2.83
CA PHE A 250 -4.84 15.28 1.44
C PHE A 250 -6.19 15.87 1.01
N MET A 251 -7.30 15.20 1.36
CA MET A 251 -8.65 15.70 1.06
C MET A 251 -8.96 17.00 1.82
N LEU A 252 -8.53 17.09 3.08
CA LEU A 252 -8.61 18.31 3.89
C LEU A 252 -7.96 19.49 3.16
N GLY A 253 -6.74 19.30 2.64
CA GLY A 253 -6.04 20.33 1.86
C GLY A 253 -6.79 20.73 0.58
N LEU A 254 -7.41 19.79 -0.14
CA LEU A 254 -8.20 20.11 -1.34
C LEU A 254 -9.44 20.96 -1.01
N TRP A 255 -10.14 20.65 0.09
CA TRP A 255 -11.34 21.40 0.48
C TRP A 255 -11.01 22.78 1.04
N LEU A 256 -9.95 22.89 1.83
CA LEU A 256 -9.45 24.18 2.31
C LEU A 256 -9.07 25.07 1.13
N HIS A 257 -8.36 24.51 0.14
CA HIS A 257 -8.02 25.24 -1.08
C HIS A 257 -9.27 25.68 -1.85
N ALA A 258 -10.24 24.79 -2.06
CA ALA A 258 -11.51 25.12 -2.73
C ALA A 258 -12.25 26.27 -2.03
N ASN A 259 -12.31 26.24 -0.70
CA ASN A 259 -13.01 27.23 0.13
C ASN A 259 -12.19 28.50 0.43
N GLY A 260 -11.04 28.68 -0.19
CA GLY A 260 -10.29 29.94 -0.16
C GLY A 260 -9.39 30.12 1.04
N TYR A 261 -8.95 29.02 1.65
CA TYR A 261 -7.87 29.02 2.61
C TYR A 261 -6.52 28.92 1.89
N THR A 262 -5.54 29.68 2.35
CA THR A 262 -4.16 29.61 1.82
C THR A 262 -3.49 28.30 2.25
N ALA A 263 -2.36 27.96 1.61
CA ALA A 263 -1.59 26.78 2.01
C ALA A 263 -1.11 26.88 3.46
N GLU A 264 -0.72 28.06 3.91
CA GLU A 264 -0.29 28.33 5.29
C GLU A 264 -1.45 28.14 6.28
N GLU A 265 -2.63 28.68 5.98
CA GLU A 265 -3.84 28.46 6.80
C GLU A 265 -4.22 26.98 6.86
N ALA A 266 -4.05 26.24 5.76
CA ALA A 266 -4.37 24.83 5.73
C ALA A 266 -3.37 23.96 6.49
N GLU A 267 -2.08 24.27 6.39
CA GLU A 267 -1.04 23.57 7.16
C GLU A 267 -1.17 23.81 8.66
N ALA A 268 -1.66 24.98 9.08
CA ALA A 268 -2.00 25.23 10.49
C ALA A 268 -3.06 24.26 11.05
N CYS A 269 -3.89 23.66 10.17
CA CYS A 269 -4.89 22.66 10.57
C CYS A 269 -4.30 21.25 10.77
N ALA A 270 -3.02 21.04 10.43
CA ALA A 270 -2.41 19.72 10.42
C ALA A 270 -2.29 19.09 11.81
N ASP A 271 -2.01 19.90 12.84
CA ASP A 271 -1.91 19.44 14.22
C ASP A 271 -3.26 18.93 14.72
N GLU A 272 -4.31 19.73 14.56
CA GLU A 272 -5.68 19.35 14.94
C GLU A 272 -6.15 18.10 14.19
N TYR A 273 -5.91 18.04 12.86
CA TYR A 273 -6.24 16.85 12.09
C TYR A 273 -5.49 15.61 12.59
N ALA A 274 -4.17 15.74 12.82
CA ALA A 274 -3.34 14.64 13.29
C ALA A 274 -3.82 14.11 14.65
N GLN A 275 -4.21 15.00 15.57
CA GLN A 275 -4.78 14.64 16.88
C GLN A 275 -6.11 13.90 16.75
N ARG A 276 -7.04 14.39 15.93
CA ARG A 276 -8.37 13.76 15.71
C ARG A 276 -8.23 12.33 15.18
N VAL A 277 -7.30 12.12 14.25
CA VAL A 277 -7.11 10.81 13.60
C VAL A 277 -6.07 9.92 14.28
N TYR A 278 -5.47 10.41 15.37
CA TYR A 278 -4.35 9.77 16.04
C TYR A 278 -4.74 8.36 16.51
N ALA A 279 -5.83 8.28 17.26
CA ALA A 279 -6.32 7.04 17.86
C ALA A 279 -7.05 6.11 16.87
N THR A 280 -7.31 6.55 15.64
CA THR A 280 -8.10 5.77 14.68
C THR A 280 -7.36 4.52 14.16
N LYS A 281 -6.03 4.50 14.24
CA LYS A 281 -5.20 3.33 13.91
C LYS A 281 -4.03 3.23 14.88
N ALA A 282 -3.59 2.00 15.13
CA ALA A 282 -2.45 1.72 16.00
C ALA A 282 -1.11 2.28 15.49
N SER A 283 -0.95 2.53 14.18
CA SER A 283 0.26 3.19 13.64
C SER A 283 0.28 4.67 13.97
N PRO A 284 1.44 5.36 14.13
CA PRO A 284 1.39 6.77 14.49
C PRO A 284 0.97 7.57 13.26
N PHE A 285 0.53 8.79 13.47
CA PHE A 285 0.33 9.73 12.38
C PHE A 285 0.81 11.08 12.88
N SER A 286 1.90 11.54 12.30
CA SER A 286 2.59 12.75 12.75
C SER A 286 1.96 14.00 12.14
N VAL A 287 2.13 15.12 12.84
CA VAL A 287 1.82 16.46 12.30
C VAL A 287 2.59 16.69 11.00
N GLY A 288 3.84 16.24 10.89
CA GLY A 288 4.64 16.35 9.66
C GLY A 288 4.06 15.59 8.46
N GLU A 289 3.50 14.40 8.68
CA GLU A 289 2.77 13.66 7.64
C GLU A 289 1.49 14.38 7.22
N ALA A 290 0.74 14.90 8.19
CA ALA A 290 -0.45 15.71 7.93
C ALA A 290 -0.11 16.96 7.10
N VAL A 291 0.91 17.73 7.51
CA VAL A 291 1.41 18.92 6.78
C VAL A 291 1.82 18.55 5.36
N THR A 292 2.58 17.47 5.19
CA THR A 292 3.06 17.04 3.86
C THR A 292 1.89 16.68 2.94
N ALA A 293 0.91 15.94 3.45
CA ALA A 293 -0.27 15.55 2.70
C ALA A 293 -1.15 16.77 2.36
N ILE A 294 -1.43 17.65 3.33
CA ILE A 294 -2.20 18.89 3.14
C ILE A 294 -1.52 19.80 2.12
N ARG A 295 -0.22 20.11 2.30
CA ARG A 295 0.57 20.96 1.39
C ARG A 295 0.56 20.41 -0.03
N SER A 296 0.63 19.09 -0.20
CA SER A 296 0.63 18.49 -1.54
C SER A 296 -0.66 18.71 -2.33
N ALA A 297 -1.79 18.96 -1.66
CA ALA A 297 -3.07 19.24 -2.30
C ALA A 297 -3.09 20.62 -3.01
N TYR A 298 -2.29 21.58 -2.54
CA TYR A 298 -2.20 22.92 -3.12
C TYR A 298 -1.45 22.97 -4.47
N ARG A 299 -0.91 21.84 -4.92
CA ARG A 299 -0.34 21.68 -6.27
C ARG A 299 -1.43 21.46 -7.33
N TYR A 300 -2.66 21.23 -6.92
CA TYR A 300 -3.80 21.00 -7.80
C TYR A 300 -4.62 22.27 -7.99
N PRO A 301 -5.28 22.45 -9.16
CA PRO A 301 -6.17 23.59 -9.39
C PRO A 301 -7.26 23.69 -8.32
N ARG A 302 -7.67 24.92 -8.01
CA ARG A 302 -8.72 25.20 -7.04
C ARG A 302 -10.07 24.68 -7.55
N ASN A 303 -10.69 23.79 -6.79
CA ASN A 303 -12.03 23.26 -7.07
C ASN A 303 -13.14 24.25 -6.64
N GLN A 304 -14.39 23.94 -6.99
CA GLN A 304 -15.55 24.75 -6.57
C GLN A 304 -15.71 24.75 -5.04
N PRO A 305 -16.01 25.92 -4.43
CA PRO A 305 -16.25 26.02 -2.99
C PRO A 305 -17.53 25.26 -2.58
N TRP A 306 -17.59 24.83 -1.33
CA TRP A 306 -18.76 24.13 -0.81
C TRP A 306 -19.92 25.12 -0.63
N THR A 307 -21.13 24.73 -1.05
CA THR A 307 -22.33 25.57 -0.95
C THR A 307 -23.20 25.14 0.22
N ARG A 308 -23.81 26.11 0.91
CA ARG A 308 -24.77 25.86 1.99
C ARG A 308 -26.13 25.52 1.36
N ARG A 309 -26.62 24.29 1.56
CA ARG A 309 -28.02 23.94 1.27
C ARG A 309 -28.84 24.03 2.55
N VAL A 310 -30.09 24.49 2.43
CA VAL A 310 -31.06 24.52 3.54
C VAL A 310 -31.27 23.08 4.02
N GLY A 311 -30.75 22.73 5.21
CA GLY A 311 -30.89 21.39 5.81
C GLY A 311 -29.60 20.62 6.15
N GLY A 312 -28.40 21.15 5.88
CA GLY A 312 -27.12 20.53 6.29
C GLY A 312 -26.10 20.39 5.16
N TRP A 313 -24.83 20.20 5.53
CA TRP A 313 -23.70 20.16 4.60
C TRP A 313 -23.56 18.76 3.96
N VAL A 314 -23.77 18.67 2.65
CA VAL A 314 -23.51 17.46 1.84
C VAL A 314 -22.59 17.86 0.70
N SER A 315 -21.54 17.08 0.42
CA SER A 315 -20.80 17.23 -0.85
C SER A 315 -21.57 16.59 -1.98
N GLU A 316 -21.59 17.22 -3.15
CA GLU A 316 -22.00 16.56 -4.39
C GLU A 316 -20.88 15.71 -5.00
N GLU A 317 -20.31 14.78 -4.23
CA GLU A 317 -19.53 13.67 -4.76
C GLU A 317 -19.79 12.42 -3.87
N GLY A 318 -20.30 11.37 -4.50
CA GLY A 318 -20.60 10.06 -3.90
C GLY A 318 -19.38 9.18 -3.64
#